data_AF-A0A2K3J116-F1
#
_entry.id   AF-A0A2K3J116-F1
#
_cell.length_a   1.000
_cell.length_b   1.000
_cell.length_c   1.000
_cell.angle_alpha   90.00
_cell.angle_beta   90.00
_cell.angle_gamma   90.00
#
_symmetry.space_group_name_H-M   'P 1'
#
loop_
_entity.id
_entity.type
_entity.pdbx_description
1 polymer ?
#
loop_
_entity_poly.entity_id
_entity_poly.type
_entity_poly.pdbx_seq_one_letter_code
_entity_poly.pdbx_strand_id
1 'polypeptide(L)'
;KTASGFVSQLLLSINTSFRLDLPQINILSKADILSDEELEIIKRWSNSPEALEDSINKENASVHREMSEKISNIIKEFQDEIKLYPTGKENLQGIEDLYSAIQLIFEGGEDILSD
;
A
#
# COMPACT_ATOMS: atom_id res chain seq x y z
N LYS A 1 4.11 3.39 -13.97
CA LYS A 1 4.06 3.02 -12.54
C LYS A 1 5.50 2.81 -12.11
N THR A 2 5.98 3.54 -11.10
CA THR A 2 7.40 3.55 -10.72
C THR A 2 7.51 3.31 -9.22
N ALA A 3 8.62 2.72 -8.78
CA ALA A 3 8.90 2.50 -7.37
C ALA A 3 9.03 3.85 -6.63
N SER A 4 9.68 4.84 -7.25
CA SER A 4 9.74 6.20 -6.69
C SER A 4 8.34 6.83 -6.55
N GLY A 5 7.44 6.57 -7.50
CA GLY A 5 6.04 7.01 -7.42
C GLY A 5 5.28 6.32 -6.29
N PHE A 6 5.54 5.03 -6.06
CA PHE A 6 4.97 4.28 -4.94
C PHE A 6 5.45 4.83 -3.58
N VAL A 7 6.75 5.13 -3.44
CA VAL A 7 7.31 5.80 -2.24
C VAL A 7 6.60 7.12 -1.95
N SER A 8 6.34 7.93 -2.99
CA SER A 8 5.61 9.19 -2.83
C SER A 8 4.18 8.98 -2.30
N GLN A 9 3.50 7.90 -2.71
CA GLN A 9 2.17 7.57 -2.22
C GLN A 9 2.20 7.07 -0.78
N LEU A 10 3.19 6.25 -0.42
CA LEU A 10 3.38 5.80 0.97
C LEU A 10 3.67 6.98 1.90
N LEU A 11 4.52 7.92 1.48
CA LEU A 11 4.77 9.13 2.26
C LEU A 11 3.49 9.96 2.48
N LEU A 12 2.64 10.08 1.45
CA LEU A 12 1.34 10.74 1.59
C LEU A 12 0.42 9.99 2.56
N SER A 13 0.40 8.66 2.49
CA SER A 13 -0.36 7.79 3.37
C SER A 13 0.04 8.01 4.84
N ILE A 14 1.34 7.92 5.15
CA ILE A 14 1.86 8.12 6.52
C ILE A 14 1.54 9.52 7.03
N ASN A 15 1.77 10.55 6.20
CA ASN A 15 1.46 11.94 6.58
C ASN A 15 -0.03 12.17 6.84
N THR A 16 -0.89 11.44 6.13
CA THR A 16 -2.34 11.52 6.32
C THR A 16 -2.73 10.85 7.63
N SER A 17 -2.24 9.63 7.89
CA SER A 17 -2.44 8.90 9.14
C SER A 17 -2.02 9.75 10.33
N PHE A 18 -0.79 10.27 10.29
CA PHE A 18 -0.24 11.12 11.35
C PHE A 18 -1.05 12.38 11.63
N ARG A 19 -1.63 12.99 10.59
CA ARG A 19 -2.43 14.21 10.74
C ARG A 19 -3.82 13.95 11.29
N LEU A 20 -4.44 12.86 10.84
CA LEU A 20 -5.82 12.55 11.19
C LEU A 20 -5.90 11.83 12.54
N ASP A 21 -4.87 11.07 12.92
CA ASP A 21 -4.82 10.27 14.15
C ASP A 21 -6.03 9.32 14.25
N LEU A 22 -6.36 8.70 13.13
CA LEU A 22 -7.49 7.78 12.96
C LEU A 22 -7.05 6.54 12.17
N PRO A 23 -7.71 5.38 12.36
CA PRO A 23 -7.45 4.20 11.55
C PRO A 23 -7.54 4.50 10.04
N GLN A 24 -6.54 4.06 9.28
CA GLN A 24 -6.44 4.29 7.84
C GLN A 24 -6.25 2.96 7.10
N ILE A 25 -7.00 2.78 6.02
CA ILE A 25 -6.83 1.66 5.08
C ILE A 25 -6.29 2.21 3.76
N ASN A 26 -5.16 1.69 3.29
CA ASN A 26 -4.60 2.07 1.99
C ASN A 26 -5.18 1.18 0.89
N ILE A 27 -5.85 1.79 -0.09
CA ILE A 27 -6.51 1.08 -1.19
C ILE A 27 -5.77 1.36 -2.50
N LEU A 28 -5.33 0.29 -3.18
CA LEU A 28 -4.92 0.37 -4.57
C LEU A 28 -6.17 0.24 -5.45
N SER A 29 -6.78 1.38 -5.75
CA SER A 29 -7.98 1.43 -6.58
C SER A 29 -7.69 1.07 -8.04
N LYS A 30 -8.70 0.53 -8.74
CA LYS A 30 -8.64 0.17 -10.17
C LYS A 30 -7.54 -0.85 -10.49
N ALA A 31 -7.35 -1.81 -9.59
CA ALA A 31 -6.40 -2.90 -9.76
C ALA A 31 -6.70 -3.73 -11.03
N ASP A 32 -7.95 -3.74 -11.50
CA ASP A 32 -8.38 -4.38 -12.75
C ASP A 32 -7.71 -3.82 -14.02
N ILE A 33 -7.11 -2.63 -13.96
CA ILE A 33 -6.38 -2.03 -15.11
C ILE A 33 -4.93 -2.54 -15.16
N LEU A 34 -4.45 -3.19 -14.09
CA LEU A 34 -3.08 -3.70 -14.01
C LEU A 34 -2.99 -5.08 -14.65
N SER A 35 -1.85 -5.37 -15.28
CA SER A 35 -1.51 -6.76 -15.55
C SER A 35 -1.23 -7.49 -14.23
N ASP A 36 -1.33 -8.83 -14.23
CA ASP A 36 -0.98 -9.64 -13.07
C ASP A 36 0.45 -9.37 -12.59
N GLU A 37 1.38 -9.20 -13.53
CA GLU A 37 2.78 -8.88 -13.21
C GLU A 37 2.92 -7.51 -12.54
N GLU A 38 2.23 -6.48 -13.04
CA GLU A 38 2.25 -5.14 -12.42
C GLU A 38 1.65 -5.17 -11.01
N LEU A 39 0.54 -5.89 -10.83
CA LEU A 39 -0.11 -6.03 -9.54
C LEU A 39 0.79 -6.74 -8.53
N GLU A 40 1.42 -7.85 -8.93
CA GLU A 40 2.34 -8.59 -8.07
C GLU A 40 3.60 -7.79 -7.73
N ILE A 41 4.12 -6.98 -8.65
CA ILE A 41 5.21 -6.03 -8.36
C ILE A 41 4.78 -5.05 -7.25
N ILE A 42 3.61 -4.42 -7.38
CA ILE A 42 3.12 -3.43 -6.40
C ILE A 42 2.85 -4.08 -5.04
N LYS A 43 2.26 -5.28 -5.01
CA LYS A 43 2.07 -6.04 -3.77
C LYS A 43 3.41 -6.33 -3.09
N ARG A 44 4.43 -6.74 -3.84
CA ARG A 44 5.77 -6.98 -3.29
C ARG A 44 6.37 -5.71 -2.67
N TRP A 45 6.20 -4.55 -3.31
CA TRP A 45 6.63 -3.28 -2.73
C TRP A 45 5.94 -2.96 -1.40
N SER A 46 4.67 -3.32 -1.24
CA SER A 46 3.94 -3.12 0.01
C SER A 46 4.37 -4.09 1.12
N ASN A 47 4.85 -5.28 0.77
CA ASN A 47 5.12 -6.36 1.72
C ASN A 47 6.61 -6.57 2.06
N SER A 48 7.52 -6.00 1.27
CA SER A 48 8.96 -6.10 1.49
C SER A 48 9.63 -4.78 1.11
N PRO A 49 10.18 -4.06 2.11
CA PRO A 49 10.96 -2.86 1.83
C PRO A 49 12.19 -3.13 0.97
N GLU A 50 12.78 -4.32 1.06
CA GLU A 50 13.91 -4.74 0.22
C GLU A 50 13.49 -4.81 -1.25
N ALA A 51 12.31 -5.38 -1.53
CA ALA A 51 11.77 -5.42 -2.89
C ALA A 51 11.50 -4.02 -3.47
N LEU A 52 11.06 -3.10 -2.62
CA LEU A 52 10.88 -1.69 -2.99
C LEU A 52 12.23 -1.01 -3.26
N GLU A 53 13.21 -1.16 -2.38
CA GLU A 53 14.55 -0.61 -2.53
C GLU A 53 15.26 -1.13 -3.80
N ASP A 54 15.20 -2.43 -4.05
CA ASP A 54 15.72 -3.05 -5.28
C ASP A 54 15.10 -2.44 -6.54
N SER A 55 13.82 -2.09 -6.47
CA SER A 55 13.10 -1.51 -7.60
C SER A 55 13.47 -0.03 -7.80
N ILE A 56 13.67 0.73 -6.72
CA ILE A 56 14.18 2.11 -6.78
C ILE A 56 15.60 2.12 -7.39
N ASN A 57 16.46 1.19 -6.98
CA ASN A 57 17.84 1.08 -7.47
C ASN A 57 17.94 0.78 -8.97
N LYS A 58 16.92 0.15 -9.55
CA LYS A 58 16.81 -0.12 -11.00
C LYS A 58 16.30 1.06 -11.82
N GLU A 59 15.78 2.12 -11.18
CA GLU A 59 15.34 3.32 -11.88
C GLU A 59 16.53 4.16 -12.35
N ASN A 60 16.29 4.94 -13.42
CA ASN A 60 17.28 5.89 -13.92
C ASN A 60 17.69 6.90 -12.84
N ALA A 61 18.99 7.21 -12.79
CA ALA A 61 19.53 8.19 -11.86
C ALA A 61 18.81 9.54 -12.01
N SER A 62 18.26 10.03 -10.90
CA SER A 62 17.57 11.30 -10.82
C SER A 62 17.51 11.78 -9.38
N VAL A 63 17.29 13.09 -9.17
CA VAL A 63 17.04 13.65 -7.83
C VAL A 63 15.82 12.98 -7.18
N HIS A 64 14.81 12.63 -7.99
CA HIS A 64 13.61 11.97 -7.49
C HIS A 64 13.93 10.57 -6.97
N ARG A 65 14.76 9.80 -7.68
CA ARG A 65 15.24 8.48 -7.23
C ARG A 65 16.02 8.59 -5.92
N GLU A 66 16.98 9.52 -5.82
CA GLU A 66 17.78 9.69 -4.59
C GLU A 66 16.88 10.09 -3.40
N MET A 67 15.89 10.96 -3.64
CA MET A 67 14.91 11.31 -2.63
C MET A 67 14.06 10.10 -2.21
N SER A 68 13.62 9.29 -3.17
CA SER A 68 12.87 8.07 -2.90
C SER A 68 13.69 7.03 -2.13
N GLU A 69 14.99 6.89 -2.38
CA GLU A 69 15.89 6.03 -1.58
C GLU A 69 15.90 6.47 -0.11
N LYS A 70 16.09 7.78 0.14
CA LYS A 70 16.11 8.33 1.51
C LYS A 70 14.75 8.16 2.21
N ILE A 71 13.65 8.46 1.52
CA ILE A 71 12.30 8.33 2.09
C ILE A 71 11.99 6.86 2.36
N SER A 72 12.33 5.95 1.44
CA SER A 72 12.10 4.52 1.60
C SER A 72 12.78 3.97 2.85
N ASN A 73 13.96 4.49 3.23
CA ASN A 73 14.63 4.09 4.47
C ASN A 73 13.90 4.55 5.74
N ILE A 74 13.22 5.71 5.69
CA ILE A 74 12.37 6.15 6.81
C ILE A 74 11.11 5.29 6.87
N ILE A 75 10.49 5.00 5.73
CA ILE A 75 9.25 4.21 5.63
C ILE A 75 9.43 2.79 6.17
N LYS A 76 10.63 2.21 6.06
CA LYS A 76 10.96 0.89 6.65
C LYS A 76 10.60 0.79 8.13
N GLU A 77 10.71 1.88 8.88
CA GLU A 77 10.38 1.90 10.31
C GLU A 77 8.87 1.80 10.59
N PHE A 78 8.03 2.07 9.59
CA PHE A 78 6.56 2.08 9.68
C PHE A 78 5.92 0.95 8.87
N GLN A 79 6.69 -0.02 8.39
CA GLN A 79 6.23 -1.03 7.42
C GLN A 79 5.01 -1.84 7.91
N ASP A 80 4.92 -2.10 9.22
CA ASP A 80 3.88 -2.95 9.80
C ASP A 80 2.49 -2.29 9.73
N GLU A 81 2.45 -0.96 9.57
CA GLU A 81 1.21 -0.18 9.41
C GLU A 81 0.78 -0.01 7.95
N ILE A 82 1.62 -0.43 7.00
CA ILE A 82 1.41 -0.20 5.57
C ILE A 82 0.86 -1.46 4.92
N LYS A 83 -0.46 -1.66 5.08
CA LYS A 83 -1.17 -2.69 4.32
C LYS A 83 -1.92 -2.08 3.15
N LEU A 84 -1.66 -2.60 1.95
CA LEU A 84 -2.30 -2.18 0.71
C LEU A 84 -3.35 -3.20 0.27
N TYR A 85 -4.57 -2.73 -0.01
CA TYR A 85 -5.69 -3.54 -0.46
C TYR A 85 -5.99 -3.24 -1.93
N PRO A 86 -5.66 -4.14 -2.88
CA PRO A 86 -6.03 -4.00 -4.28
C PRO A 86 -7.53 -4.16 -4.46
N THR A 87 -8.18 -3.17 -5.10
CA THR A 87 -9.61 -3.23 -5.40
C THR A 87 -9.87 -2.91 -6.86
N GLY A 88 -10.83 -3.61 -7.46
CA GLY A 88 -11.18 -3.47 -8.86
C GLY A 88 -12.68 -3.55 -9.09
N LYS A 89 -13.15 -2.99 -10.21
CA LYS A 89 -14.58 -3.09 -10.58
C LYS A 89 -14.95 -4.50 -11.04
N GLU A 90 -13.99 -5.22 -11.61
CA GLU A 90 -14.21 -6.55 -12.17
C GLU A 90 -14.37 -7.55 -11.03
N ASN A 91 -15.49 -8.30 -11.06
CA ASN A 91 -15.80 -9.35 -10.10
C ASN A 91 -15.74 -8.93 -8.62
N LEU A 92 -15.92 -7.63 -8.32
CA LEU A 92 -15.79 -7.08 -6.95
C LEU A 92 -14.45 -7.43 -6.29
N GLN A 93 -13.37 -7.46 -7.08
CA GLN A 93 -12.03 -7.78 -6.60
C GLN A 93 -11.67 -6.97 -5.35
N GLY A 94 -11.23 -7.66 -4.30
CA GLY A 94 -10.70 -7.08 -3.06
C GLY A 94 -11.74 -6.45 -2.14
N ILE A 95 -13.04 -6.53 -2.48
CA ILE A 95 -14.11 -6.01 -1.63
C ILE A 95 -14.26 -6.83 -0.35
N GLU A 96 -14.13 -8.16 -0.42
CA GLU A 96 -14.15 -9.03 0.77
C GLU A 96 -13.00 -8.69 1.72
N ASP A 97 -11.77 -8.57 1.20
CA ASP A 97 -10.59 -8.19 2.01
C ASP A 97 -10.77 -6.82 2.68
N LEU A 98 -11.33 -5.85 1.95
CA LEU A 98 -11.64 -4.53 2.48
C LEU A 98 -12.72 -4.59 3.56
N TYR A 99 -13.77 -5.38 3.35
CA TYR A 99 -14.84 -5.57 4.32
C TYR A 99 -14.29 -6.16 5.63
N SER A 100 -13.48 -7.22 5.56
CA SER A 100 -12.84 -7.80 6.74
C SER A 100 -11.89 -6.82 7.43
N ALA A 101 -11.16 -5.98 6.68
CA ALA A 101 -10.31 -4.95 7.25
C ALA A 101 -11.11 -3.90 8.04
N ILE A 102 -12.26 -3.49 7.52
CA ILE A 102 -13.17 -2.55 8.19
C ILE A 102 -13.73 -3.20 9.47
N GLN A 103 -14.21 -4.45 9.40
CA GLN A 103 -14.69 -5.16 10.59
C GLN A 103 -13.63 -5.26 11.68
N LEU A 104 -12.38 -5.58 11.33
CA LEU A 104 -11.28 -5.67 12.29
C LEU A 104 -11.03 -4.34 13.02
N ILE A 105 -11.12 -3.21 12.29
CA ILE A 105 -10.92 -1.87 12.86
C ILE A 105 -12.04 -1.48 13.82
N PHE A 106 -13.30 -1.77 13.48
CA PHE A 106 -14.46 -1.33 14.26
C PHE A 106 -14.84 -2.29 15.40
N GLU A 107 -14.75 -3.60 15.17
CA GLU A 107 -15.30 -4.62 16.07
C GLU A 107 -14.22 -5.58 16.59
N GLY A 108 -12.94 -5.28 16.39
CA GLY A 108 -11.82 -6.10 16.86
C GLY A 108 -11.77 -7.52 16.25
N GLY A 109 -12.53 -7.76 15.18
CA GLY A 109 -12.63 -9.06 14.51
C GLY A 109 -13.79 -9.96 15.00
N GLU A 110 -14.71 -9.47 15.82
CA GLU A 110 -15.98 -10.17 16.09
C GLU A 110 -16.95 -9.96 14.90
N ASP A 111 -17.55 -11.05 14.41
CA ASP A 111 -18.40 -11.03 13.21
C ASP A 111 -19.80 -10.47 13.53
N ILE A 112 -20.30 -9.54 12.71
CA ILE A 112 -21.58 -8.82 12.93
C ILE A 112 -22.80 -9.71 12.57
N LEU A 113 -22.57 -10.86 11.95
CA LEU A 113 -23.63 -11.84 11.70
C LEU A 113 -24.08 -12.45 13.03
N SER A 114 -24.95 -11.70 13.71
CA SER A 114 -25.86 -12.23 14.71
C SER A 114 -26.75 -13.26 14.00
N ASP A 115 -26.90 -14.45 14.60
CA ASP A 115 -27.88 -15.46 14.17
C ASP A 115 -29.28 -14.89 13.85
#